data_AF-A0A9N9PQE4-F1
#
_entry.id   AF-A0A9N9PQE4-F1
#
_cell.length_a   1.000
_cell.length_b   1.000
_cell.length_c   1.000
_cell.angle_alpha   90.00
_cell.angle_beta   90.00
_cell.angle_gamma   90.00
#
_symmetry.space_group_name_H-M   'P 1'
#
loop_
_entity.id
_entity.type
_entity.pdbx_description
1 polymer ?
#
loop_
_entity_poly.entity_id
_entity_poly.type
_entity_poly.pdbx_seq_one_letter_code
_entity_poly.pdbx_strand_id
1 'polypeptide(L)'
;MQIYELPVELFSHILSQFTVEEGWRTLPRLALTCHALSKLVKPFLYKNLTIRIGTPASQTQWYRLLRTLQEQPVSGTFVRSVSMGTIGVDDMLDLGLVNHLGREQHVFSLFSDIREMTARSDTFALLPMVRASASTSRASLTKLCLYADTTSNLQILDFMDFPKLQAIDTISLRYFKFDASEIYCTDTNDVLRSLRLGARAQMDSRALESIISRCAGLKILEASIPLDDIKPFPFGPSWRYISYPMSPPKISSILTPLSRTLTRLRLSGERQIWYGHDGTKLDLSTFVLLEDLEIFSLCLLPPTGKDFAPHGMYKLLPQSLKKLHLHFTFNQSKVFWYPHDSSATPNGTGQSKDPLCWITELVENKPKCFPSLQTVILDNTGPITPMGPSCNSHPLYLHLRPGIELDWAWDDIHDMQRLYQLTSISLVFNVCKCKESTRGKTDCL
;
A
#
# COMPACT_ATOMS: atom_id res chain seq x y z
N MET A 1 7.98 -1.54 -51.61
CA MET A 1 8.39 -2.54 -50.59
C MET A 1 7.12 -3.16 -50.05
N GLN A 2 6.92 -4.44 -50.30
CA GLN A 2 5.72 -5.13 -49.82
C GLN A 2 5.93 -5.49 -48.35
N ILE A 3 4.88 -5.46 -47.54
CA ILE A 3 4.98 -5.69 -46.09
C ILE A 3 5.65 -7.03 -45.76
N TYR A 4 5.45 -8.07 -46.56
CA TYR A 4 6.09 -9.38 -46.33
C TYR A 4 7.61 -9.40 -46.61
N GLU A 5 8.17 -8.35 -47.19
CA GLU A 5 9.62 -8.21 -47.43
C GLU A 5 10.35 -7.63 -46.20
N LEU A 6 9.62 -7.17 -45.18
CA LEU A 6 10.21 -6.68 -43.94
C LEU A 6 10.85 -7.83 -43.14
N PRO A 7 12.11 -7.68 -42.70
CA PRO A 7 12.74 -8.57 -41.73
C PRO A 7 11.89 -8.81 -40.48
N VAL A 8 11.91 -10.03 -39.97
CA VAL A 8 11.13 -10.46 -38.78
C VAL A 8 11.48 -9.62 -37.56
N GLU A 9 12.73 -9.17 -37.46
CA GLU A 9 13.25 -8.34 -36.38
C GLU A 9 12.61 -6.94 -36.39
N LEU A 10 12.50 -6.32 -37.58
CA LEU A 10 11.82 -5.04 -37.73
C LEU A 10 10.32 -5.16 -37.41
N PHE A 11 9.70 -6.25 -37.85
CA PHE A 11 8.30 -6.52 -37.50
C PHE A 11 8.11 -6.68 -35.99
N SER A 12 8.98 -7.46 -35.35
CA SER A 12 8.93 -7.67 -33.90
C SER A 12 9.15 -6.36 -33.13
N HIS A 13 10.03 -5.49 -33.64
CA HIS A 13 10.23 -4.16 -33.09
C HIS A 13 8.96 -3.31 -33.21
N ILE A 14 8.32 -3.26 -34.38
CA ILE A 14 7.05 -2.53 -34.58
C ILE A 14 5.97 -3.07 -33.63
N LEU A 15 5.83 -4.40 -33.54
CA LEU A 15 4.85 -5.04 -32.65
C LEU A 15 5.09 -4.72 -31.17
N SER A 16 6.35 -4.54 -30.76
CA SER A 16 6.71 -4.19 -29.39
C SER A 16 6.35 -2.75 -28.98
N GLN A 17 6.10 -1.87 -29.95
CA GLN A 17 5.71 -0.48 -29.70
C GLN A 17 4.22 -0.31 -29.41
N PHE A 18 3.38 -1.33 -29.69
CA PHE A 18 1.96 -1.24 -29.40
C PHE A 18 1.74 -1.15 -27.88
N THR A 19 0.98 -0.14 -27.47
CA THR A 19 0.49 -0.08 -26.09
C THR A 19 -0.46 -1.26 -25.80
N VAL A 20 -0.68 -1.58 -24.52
CA VAL A 20 -1.63 -2.64 -24.14
C VAL A 20 -3.02 -2.35 -24.72
N GLU A 21 -3.43 -1.07 -24.73
CA GLU A 21 -4.73 -0.62 -25.23
C GLU A 21 -4.86 -0.69 -26.76
N GLU A 22 -3.83 -0.32 -27.51
CA GLU A 22 -3.87 -0.43 -28.97
C GLU A 22 -3.70 -1.89 -29.43
N GLY A 23 -2.89 -2.63 -28.68
CA GLY A 23 -2.54 -4.02 -28.96
C GLY A 23 -3.77 -4.93 -28.99
N TRP A 24 -4.67 -4.84 -28.01
CA TRP A 24 -5.83 -5.74 -27.95
C TRP A 24 -6.82 -5.53 -29.10
N ARG A 25 -6.87 -4.35 -29.72
CA ARG A 25 -7.73 -4.07 -30.88
C ARG A 25 -7.06 -4.45 -32.20
N THR A 26 -5.78 -4.10 -32.34
CA THR A 26 -5.09 -4.13 -33.63
C THR A 26 -4.44 -5.49 -33.90
N LEU A 27 -3.81 -6.09 -32.89
CA LEU A 27 -3.07 -7.34 -33.04
C LEU A 27 -3.95 -8.52 -33.47
N PRO A 28 -5.19 -8.72 -32.95
CA PRO A 28 -6.04 -9.80 -33.44
C PRO A 28 -6.39 -9.64 -34.92
N ARG A 29 -6.65 -8.40 -35.38
CA ARG A 29 -6.94 -8.12 -36.79
C ARG A 29 -5.73 -8.40 -37.67
N LEU A 30 -4.54 -7.99 -37.22
CA LEU A 30 -3.29 -8.27 -37.91
C LEU A 30 -3.03 -9.78 -38.02
N ALA A 31 -3.28 -10.53 -36.95
CA ALA A 31 -3.13 -11.98 -36.94
C ALA A 31 -4.09 -12.71 -37.89
N LEU A 32 -5.20 -12.07 -38.30
CA LEU A 32 -6.16 -12.62 -39.27
C LEU A 32 -5.79 -12.32 -40.73
N THR A 33 -4.81 -11.45 -41.00
CA THR A 33 -4.45 -11.06 -42.38
C THR A 33 -3.73 -12.17 -43.14
N CYS A 34 -2.73 -12.82 -42.52
CA CYS A 34 -2.03 -13.96 -43.11
C CYS A 34 -1.38 -14.85 -42.03
N HIS A 35 -0.99 -16.07 -42.41
CA HIS A 35 -0.38 -17.05 -41.48
C HIS A 35 0.95 -16.60 -40.89
N ALA A 36 1.79 -15.91 -41.67
CA ALA A 36 3.07 -15.40 -41.21
C ALA A 36 2.88 -14.36 -40.09
N LEU A 37 1.99 -13.39 -40.31
CA LEU A 37 1.64 -12.38 -39.30
C LEU A 37 0.96 -13.01 -38.09
N SER A 38 0.11 -14.01 -38.28
CA SER A 38 -0.47 -14.79 -37.17
C SER A 38 0.62 -15.34 -36.25
N LYS A 39 1.65 -16.00 -36.80
CA LYS A 39 2.77 -16.54 -36.00
C LYS A 39 3.56 -15.45 -35.28
N LEU A 40 3.85 -14.34 -35.95
CA LEU A 40 4.63 -13.23 -35.39
C LEU A 40 3.89 -12.46 -34.29
N VAL A 41 2.56 -12.37 -34.39
CA VAL A 41 1.74 -11.58 -33.48
C VAL A 41 1.35 -12.35 -32.21
N LYS A 42 1.28 -13.69 -32.27
CA LYS A 42 0.93 -14.54 -31.12
C LYS A 42 1.71 -14.24 -29.83
N PRO A 43 3.05 -14.10 -29.83
CA PRO A 43 3.81 -13.77 -28.62
C PRO A 43 3.34 -12.47 -27.95
N PHE A 44 2.91 -11.48 -28.74
CA PHE A 44 2.43 -10.19 -28.25
C PHE A 44 0.97 -10.26 -27.78
N LEU A 45 0.13 -11.03 -28.48
CA LEU A 45 -1.27 -11.25 -28.09
C LEU A 45 -1.40 -11.95 -26.74
N TYR A 46 -0.61 -13.00 -26.52
CA TYR A 46 -0.71 -13.83 -25.32
C TYR A 46 0.15 -13.31 -24.17
N LYS A 47 1.04 -12.33 -24.39
CA LYS A 47 1.97 -11.82 -23.37
C LYS A 47 1.26 -11.42 -22.07
N ASN A 48 0.18 -10.66 -22.19
CA ASN A 48 -0.59 -10.11 -21.09
C ASN A 48 -2.05 -10.52 -21.24
N LEU A 49 -2.45 -11.58 -20.54
CA LEU A 49 -3.81 -12.08 -20.56
C LEU A 49 -4.65 -11.41 -19.48
N THR A 50 -5.77 -10.81 -19.89
CA THR A 50 -6.80 -10.36 -18.94
C THR A 50 -8.03 -11.22 -19.13
N ILE A 51 -8.33 -12.02 -18.11
CA ILE A 51 -9.45 -12.93 -18.08
C ILE A 51 -10.50 -12.32 -17.17
N ARG A 52 -11.61 -11.93 -17.78
CA ARG A 52 -12.75 -11.37 -17.06
C ARG A 52 -13.92 -12.34 -17.09
N ILE A 53 -14.42 -12.74 -15.94
CA ILE A 53 -15.42 -13.81 -15.83
C ILE A 53 -16.73 -13.22 -15.30
N GLY A 54 -17.90 -13.72 -15.68
CA GLY A 54 -19.17 -13.21 -15.12
C GLY A 54 -20.20 -12.81 -16.15
N THR A 55 -19.89 -12.90 -17.44
CA THR A 55 -20.89 -12.89 -18.50
C THR A 55 -20.80 -14.16 -19.33
N PRO A 56 -21.89 -14.66 -19.94
CA PRO A 56 -21.84 -15.81 -20.84
C PRO A 56 -20.85 -15.62 -22.01
N ALA A 57 -20.74 -14.38 -22.50
CA ALA A 57 -19.78 -14.02 -23.55
C ALA A 57 -18.33 -14.20 -23.09
N SER A 58 -18.02 -13.72 -21.88
CA SER A 58 -16.66 -13.79 -21.34
C SER A 58 -16.29 -15.21 -20.91
N GLN A 59 -17.26 -16.01 -20.46
CA GLN A 59 -17.09 -17.45 -20.23
C GLN A 59 -16.81 -18.20 -21.55
N THR A 60 -17.52 -17.88 -22.63
CA THR A 60 -17.26 -18.46 -23.95
C THR A 60 -15.85 -18.11 -24.45
N GLN A 61 -15.40 -16.86 -24.24
CA GLN A 61 -14.03 -16.44 -24.55
C GLN A 61 -13.00 -17.21 -23.74
N TRP A 62 -13.27 -17.45 -22.45
CA TRP A 62 -12.43 -18.27 -21.59
C TRP A 62 -12.26 -19.70 -22.12
N TYR A 63 -13.36 -20.41 -22.40
CA TYR A 63 -13.27 -21.77 -22.94
C TYR A 63 -12.57 -21.83 -24.29
N ARG A 64 -12.78 -20.83 -25.16
CA ARG A 64 -12.05 -20.73 -26.44
C ARG A 64 -10.55 -20.55 -26.21
N LEU A 65 -10.16 -19.72 -25.25
CA LEU A 65 -8.76 -19.56 -24.88
C LEU A 65 -8.18 -20.87 -24.37
N LEU A 66 -8.87 -21.54 -23.43
CA LEU A 66 -8.42 -22.84 -22.89
C LEU A 66 -8.26 -23.88 -23.98
N ARG A 67 -9.26 -24.02 -24.84
CA ARG A 67 -9.20 -24.92 -25.99
C ARG A 67 -8.01 -24.59 -26.89
N THR A 68 -7.77 -23.31 -27.17
CA THR A 68 -6.63 -22.88 -27.99
C THR A 68 -5.30 -23.23 -27.34
N LEU A 69 -5.17 -23.05 -26.03
CA LEU A 69 -3.96 -23.39 -25.27
C LEU A 69 -3.74 -24.90 -25.17
N GLN A 70 -4.80 -25.70 -25.10
CA GLN A 70 -4.74 -27.16 -25.13
C GLN A 70 -4.34 -27.68 -26.52
N GLU A 71 -4.94 -27.12 -27.58
CA GLU A 71 -4.62 -27.47 -28.97
C GLU A 71 -3.22 -26.97 -29.38
N GLN A 72 -2.74 -25.87 -28.78
CA GLN A 72 -1.44 -25.27 -29.06
C GLN A 72 -0.69 -24.87 -27.77
N PRO A 73 -0.11 -25.84 -27.02
CA PRO A 73 0.55 -25.60 -25.74
C PRO A 73 1.70 -24.59 -25.80
N VAL A 74 2.39 -24.50 -26.95
CA VAL A 74 3.46 -23.51 -27.19
C VAL A 74 2.96 -22.08 -26.95
N SER A 75 1.68 -21.81 -27.22
CA SER A 75 1.10 -20.47 -27.00
C SER A 75 1.12 -20.07 -25.52
N GLY A 76 1.04 -21.04 -24.60
CA GLY A 76 1.12 -20.81 -23.17
C GLY A 76 2.50 -20.34 -22.69
N THR A 77 3.56 -20.65 -23.42
CA THR A 77 4.94 -20.18 -23.12
C THR A 77 5.12 -18.68 -23.34
N PHE A 78 4.22 -18.05 -24.12
CA PHE A 78 4.24 -16.61 -24.35
C PHE A 78 3.57 -15.83 -23.22
N VAL A 79 2.77 -16.47 -22.38
CA VAL A 79 2.02 -15.82 -21.30
C VAL A 79 2.96 -15.41 -20.17
N ARG A 80 3.11 -14.10 -19.97
CA ARG A 80 4.00 -13.50 -18.95
C ARG A 80 3.23 -12.89 -17.79
N SER A 81 2.10 -12.28 -18.09
CA SER A 81 1.21 -11.67 -17.11
C SER A 81 -0.19 -12.23 -17.28
N VAL A 82 -0.81 -12.62 -16.16
CA VAL A 82 -2.21 -13.06 -16.12
C VAL A 82 -2.96 -12.23 -15.09
N SER A 83 -3.97 -11.50 -15.54
CA SER A 83 -4.93 -10.82 -14.67
C SER A 83 -6.27 -11.52 -14.73
N MET A 84 -6.78 -11.95 -13.58
CA MET A 84 -8.07 -12.61 -13.43
C MET A 84 -8.98 -11.79 -12.53
N GLY A 85 -10.26 -11.71 -12.89
CA GLY A 85 -11.30 -11.13 -12.05
C GLY A 85 -12.67 -11.28 -12.68
N THR A 86 -13.72 -10.93 -11.96
CA THR A 86 -15.07 -10.95 -12.49
C THR A 86 -15.55 -9.58 -12.95
N ILE A 87 -16.55 -9.60 -13.83
CA ILE A 87 -17.32 -8.45 -14.30
C ILE A 87 -18.67 -8.52 -13.58
N GLY A 88 -18.96 -7.53 -12.76
CA GLY A 88 -20.24 -7.43 -12.05
C GLY A 88 -20.05 -6.77 -10.70
N VAL A 89 -20.84 -5.75 -10.44
CA VAL A 89 -20.91 -5.06 -9.16
C VAL A 89 -22.04 -5.74 -8.37
N ASP A 90 -21.79 -6.00 -7.09
CA ASP A 90 -22.69 -6.56 -6.08
C ASP A 90 -22.81 -8.10 -6.00
N ASP A 91 -21.92 -8.66 -5.17
CA ASP A 91 -22.12 -9.68 -4.12
C ASP A 91 -22.88 -11.01 -4.37
N MET A 92 -23.51 -11.20 -5.52
CA MET A 92 -24.14 -12.48 -5.91
C MET A 92 -23.45 -13.07 -7.13
N LEU A 93 -22.14 -13.21 -7.04
CA LEU A 93 -21.44 -14.10 -7.96
C LEU A 93 -21.99 -15.52 -7.79
N ASP A 94 -22.35 -16.11 -8.91
CA ASP A 94 -22.64 -17.54 -8.99
C ASP A 94 -21.39 -18.32 -8.60
N LEU A 95 -21.30 -18.67 -7.32
CA LEU A 95 -20.26 -19.54 -6.76
C LEU A 95 -20.12 -20.84 -7.56
N GLY A 96 -21.18 -21.27 -8.26
CA GLY A 96 -21.14 -22.41 -9.18
C GLY A 96 -20.11 -22.24 -10.29
N LEU A 97 -19.96 -21.04 -10.83
CA LEU A 97 -19.02 -20.76 -11.92
C LEU A 97 -17.57 -20.71 -11.42
N VAL A 98 -17.35 -20.11 -10.25
CA VAL A 98 -16.04 -20.10 -9.58
C VAL A 98 -15.62 -21.52 -9.21
N ASN A 99 -16.55 -22.34 -8.68
CA ASN A 99 -16.31 -23.74 -8.38
C ASN A 99 -16.04 -24.57 -9.65
N HIS A 100 -16.71 -24.25 -10.76
CA HIS A 100 -16.50 -24.91 -12.04
C HIS A 100 -15.09 -24.63 -12.58
N LEU A 101 -14.62 -23.39 -12.49
CA LEU A 101 -13.23 -23.04 -12.81
C LEU A 101 -12.24 -23.72 -11.86
N GLY A 102 -12.59 -23.83 -10.59
CA GLY A 102 -11.81 -24.56 -9.58
C GLY A 102 -11.59 -26.04 -9.91
N ARG A 103 -12.46 -26.66 -10.72
CA ARG A 103 -12.27 -28.04 -11.22
C ARG A 103 -11.20 -28.14 -12.30
N GLU A 104 -10.89 -27.04 -12.99
CA GLU A 104 -9.88 -27.02 -14.05
C GLU A 104 -8.48 -26.67 -13.49
N GLN A 105 -8.05 -27.35 -12.42
CA GLN A 105 -6.78 -27.07 -11.71
C GLN A 105 -5.54 -27.07 -12.63
N HIS A 106 -5.64 -27.71 -13.79
CA HIS A 106 -4.58 -27.80 -14.79
C HIS A 106 -4.40 -26.55 -15.63
N VAL A 107 -5.29 -25.56 -15.58
CA VAL A 107 -5.20 -24.36 -16.43
C VAL A 107 -3.87 -23.63 -16.26
N PHE A 108 -3.42 -23.46 -15.01
CA PHE A 108 -2.15 -22.80 -14.75
C PHE A 108 -0.93 -23.61 -15.20
N SER A 109 -1.07 -24.94 -15.37
CA SER A 109 0.00 -25.76 -15.94
C SER A 109 0.20 -25.50 -17.45
N LEU A 110 -0.78 -24.91 -18.12
CA LEU A 110 -0.65 -24.48 -19.51
C LEU A 110 0.27 -23.27 -19.66
N PHE A 111 0.54 -22.54 -18.57
CA PHE A 111 1.38 -21.35 -18.58
C PHE A 111 2.73 -21.65 -17.91
N SER A 112 3.74 -21.95 -18.72
CA SER A 112 5.03 -22.41 -18.21
C SER A 112 5.97 -21.31 -17.71
N ASP A 113 5.70 -20.04 -18.02
CA ASP A 113 6.62 -18.91 -17.80
C ASP A 113 5.91 -17.62 -17.35
N ILE A 114 4.88 -17.80 -16.50
CA ILE A 114 4.17 -16.67 -15.87
C ILE A 114 5.13 -15.99 -14.90
N ARG A 115 5.28 -14.68 -15.05
CA ARG A 115 6.10 -13.84 -14.17
C ARG A 115 5.25 -12.97 -13.27
N GLU A 116 4.07 -12.57 -13.73
CA GLU A 116 3.16 -11.71 -12.98
C GLU A 116 1.76 -12.29 -12.97
N MET A 117 1.14 -12.30 -11.79
CA MET A 117 -0.24 -12.71 -11.64
C MET A 117 -1.01 -11.68 -10.85
N THR A 118 -2.19 -11.31 -11.34
CA THR A 118 -3.17 -10.48 -10.63
C THR A 118 -4.46 -11.28 -10.46
N ALA A 119 -4.95 -11.41 -9.24
CA ALA A 119 -6.22 -12.07 -8.92
C ALA A 119 -7.13 -11.10 -8.17
N ARG A 120 -8.44 -11.09 -8.47
CA ARG A 120 -9.47 -10.30 -7.76
C ARG A 120 -10.30 -11.14 -6.79
N SER A 121 -11.10 -10.50 -5.95
CA SER A 121 -11.55 -11.04 -4.66
C SER A 121 -12.45 -12.27 -4.79
N ASP A 122 -13.31 -12.17 -5.77
CA ASP A 122 -14.16 -13.20 -6.32
C ASP A 122 -13.42 -14.42 -6.91
N THR A 123 -12.14 -14.28 -7.21
CA THR A 123 -11.31 -15.34 -7.81
C THR A 123 -10.41 -16.06 -6.82
N PHE A 124 -10.60 -15.90 -5.50
CA PHE A 124 -9.76 -16.63 -4.52
C PHE A 124 -9.88 -18.15 -4.57
N ALA A 125 -10.97 -18.70 -5.10
CA ALA A 125 -11.03 -20.14 -5.36
C ALA A 125 -9.98 -20.59 -6.39
N LEU A 126 -9.41 -19.67 -7.18
CA LEU A 126 -8.32 -19.94 -8.11
C LEU A 126 -6.95 -19.95 -7.41
N LEU A 127 -6.80 -19.40 -6.20
CA LEU A 127 -5.52 -19.44 -5.47
C LEU A 127 -5.09 -20.85 -5.08
N PRO A 128 -5.97 -21.74 -4.58
CA PRO A 128 -5.66 -23.16 -4.47
C PRO A 128 -5.20 -23.78 -5.80
N MET A 129 -5.61 -23.25 -6.95
CA MET A 129 -5.13 -23.73 -8.25
C MET A 129 -3.74 -23.21 -8.58
N VAL A 130 -3.43 -21.94 -8.28
CA VAL A 130 -2.05 -21.41 -8.39
C VAL A 130 -1.12 -22.22 -7.51
N ARG A 131 -1.59 -22.58 -6.30
CA ARG A 131 -0.92 -23.52 -5.42
C ARG A 131 -0.82 -24.89 -6.11
N ALA A 132 -1.92 -25.54 -6.48
CA ALA A 132 -1.90 -26.89 -7.05
C ALA A 132 -1.17 -27.01 -8.40
N SER A 133 -0.97 -25.90 -9.10
CA SER A 133 -0.28 -25.86 -10.38
C SER A 133 1.16 -26.35 -10.25
N ALA A 134 1.60 -27.07 -11.28
CA ALA A 134 2.89 -27.75 -11.34
C ALA A 134 4.06 -26.82 -10.95
N SER A 135 5.17 -27.43 -10.53
CA SER A 135 6.41 -26.74 -10.12
C SER A 135 6.89 -25.63 -11.07
N THR A 136 6.52 -25.68 -12.36
CA THR A 136 6.95 -24.76 -13.41
C THR A 136 6.42 -23.33 -13.25
N SER A 137 5.12 -23.14 -13.00
CA SER A 137 4.53 -21.80 -12.80
C SER A 137 5.03 -21.17 -11.49
N ARG A 138 5.10 -21.98 -10.41
CA ARG A 138 5.68 -21.57 -9.13
C ARG A 138 7.13 -21.13 -9.26
N ALA A 139 7.91 -21.80 -10.12
CA ALA A 139 9.33 -21.50 -10.34
C ALA A 139 9.59 -20.27 -11.23
N SER A 140 8.56 -19.70 -11.87
CA SER A 140 8.70 -18.52 -12.75
C SER A 140 8.04 -17.25 -12.19
N LEU A 141 7.06 -17.39 -11.29
CA LEU A 141 6.32 -16.24 -10.75
C LEU A 141 7.23 -15.31 -9.93
N THR A 142 7.26 -14.04 -10.34
CA THR A 142 8.06 -12.97 -9.71
C THR A 142 7.23 -11.93 -8.99
N LYS A 143 5.97 -11.73 -9.40
CA LYS A 143 5.06 -10.76 -8.80
C LYS A 143 3.66 -11.34 -8.67
N LEU A 144 3.05 -11.15 -7.51
CA LEU A 144 1.67 -11.54 -7.23
C LEU A 144 0.90 -10.33 -6.71
N CYS A 145 -0.22 -10.01 -7.35
CA CYS A 145 -1.15 -8.96 -6.94
C CYS A 145 -2.50 -9.58 -6.58
N LEU A 146 -2.96 -9.37 -5.36
CA LEU A 146 -4.23 -9.91 -4.85
C LEU A 146 -5.16 -8.76 -4.49
N TYR A 147 -6.30 -8.67 -5.16
CA TYR A 147 -7.35 -7.72 -4.81
C TYR A 147 -8.40 -8.46 -4.00
N ALA A 148 -8.27 -8.55 -2.68
CA ALA A 148 -9.27 -9.22 -1.83
C ALA A 148 -10.09 -8.24 -1.03
N ASP A 149 -11.37 -8.53 -0.80
CA ASP A 149 -12.04 -7.99 0.39
C ASP A 149 -11.92 -8.95 1.59
N THR A 150 -11.84 -10.27 1.34
CA THR A 150 -11.69 -11.33 2.35
C THR A 150 -10.71 -12.40 1.87
N THR A 151 -9.53 -12.48 2.47
CA THR A 151 -8.60 -13.61 2.28
C THR A 151 -8.34 -14.27 3.61
N SER A 152 -8.38 -15.61 3.65
CA SER A 152 -7.83 -16.34 4.80
C SER A 152 -6.30 -16.19 4.81
N ASN A 153 -5.74 -16.06 6.01
CA ASN A 153 -4.35 -15.63 6.20
C ASN A 153 -3.31 -16.63 5.69
N LEU A 154 -3.68 -17.92 5.72
CA LEU A 154 -2.88 -19.04 5.25
C LEU A 154 -2.40 -18.85 3.81
N GLN A 155 -3.20 -18.20 2.96
CA GLN A 155 -2.90 -18.12 1.55
C GLN A 155 -1.68 -17.23 1.25
N ILE A 156 -1.47 -16.13 1.99
CA ILE A 156 -0.32 -15.24 1.72
C ILE A 156 1.00 -15.94 2.06
N LEU A 157 1.04 -16.67 3.18
CA LEU A 157 2.24 -17.41 3.57
C LEU A 157 2.57 -18.50 2.56
N ASP A 158 1.57 -19.19 2.02
CA ASP A 158 1.79 -20.23 1.00
C ASP A 158 2.51 -19.68 -0.24
N PHE A 159 2.30 -18.41 -0.60
CA PHE A 159 3.00 -17.79 -1.73
C PHE A 159 4.43 -17.38 -1.39
N MET A 160 4.74 -17.15 -0.12
CA MET A 160 6.11 -16.84 0.29
C MET A 160 7.05 -18.02 0.08
N ASP A 161 6.55 -19.24 -0.14
CA ASP A 161 7.40 -20.38 -0.48
C ASP A 161 7.80 -20.41 -1.98
N PHE A 162 7.38 -19.42 -2.77
CA PHE A 162 7.66 -19.40 -4.21
C PHE A 162 9.10 -18.91 -4.45
N PRO A 163 9.96 -19.72 -5.11
CA PRO A 163 11.41 -19.51 -5.10
C PRO A 163 11.90 -18.29 -5.88
N LYS A 164 11.06 -17.71 -6.74
CA LYS A 164 11.38 -16.50 -7.51
C LYS A 164 10.49 -15.31 -7.20
N LEU A 165 9.60 -15.44 -6.22
CA LEU A 165 8.63 -14.39 -5.93
C LEU A 165 9.32 -13.22 -5.23
N GLN A 166 9.37 -12.09 -5.91
CA GLN A 166 10.03 -10.86 -5.46
C GLN A 166 9.05 -9.83 -4.91
N ALA A 167 7.79 -9.87 -5.34
CA ALA A 167 6.78 -8.89 -4.94
C ALA A 167 5.42 -9.52 -4.66
N ILE A 168 4.85 -9.19 -3.51
CA ILE A 168 3.45 -9.48 -3.15
C ILE A 168 2.76 -8.14 -2.87
N ASP A 169 1.72 -7.85 -3.63
CA ASP A 169 0.87 -6.68 -3.43
C ASP A 169 -0.56 -7.13 -3.13
N THR A 170 -1.12 -6.71 -2.01
CA THR A 170 -2.52 -6.94 -1.67
C THR A 170 -3.26 -5.61 -1.62
N ILE A 171 -4.29 -5.50 -2.45
CA ILE A 171 -5.05 -4.28 -2.63
C ILE A 171 -6.46 -4.57 -2.08
N SER A 172 -6.90 -3.79 -1.10
CA SER A 172 -8.25 -3.87 -0.49
C SER A 172 -8.50 -4.93 0.60
N LEU A 173 -7.49 -5.60 1.18
CA LEU A 173 -7.76 -6.57 2.28
C LEU A 173 -8.52 -5.88 3.43
N ARG A 174 -9.82 -6.18 3.62
CA ARG A 174 -10.63 -5.56 4.69
C ARG A 174 -10.56 -6.34 5.99
N TYR A 175 -10.33 -7.63 5.90
CA TYR A 175 -10.24 -8.51 7.05
C TYR A 175 -9.14 -9.55 6.86
N PHE A 176 -8.22 -9.53 7.80
CA PHE A 176 -7.12 -10.46 7.89
C PHE A 176 -6.90 -10.64 9.40
N LYS A 177 -7.03 -11.87 9.88
CA LYS A 177 -6.91 -12.24 11.29
C LYS A 177 -6.08 -13.50 11.36
N PHE A 178 -4.76 -13.36 11.45
CA PHE A 178 -3.87 -14.49 11.55
C PHE A 178 -4.13 -15.27 12.84
N ASP A 179 -4.12 -16.59 12.72
CA ASP A 179 -3.96 -17.46 13.87
C ASP A 179 -2.47 -17.82 13.96
N ALA A 180 -1.82 -17.35 15.03
CA ALA A 180 -0.40 -17.59 15.25
C ALA A 180 -0.07 -19.10 15.35
N SER A 181 -1.07 -19.94 15.66
CA SER A 181 -0.89 -21.39 15.75
C SER A 181 -0.68 -22.07 14.40
N GLU A 182 -0.88 -21.39 13.27
CA GLU A 182 -0.78 -21.98 11.93
C GLU A 182 0.55 -21.71 11.21
N ILE A 183 1.47 -20.99 11.87
CA ILE A 183 2.72 -20.53 11.29
C ILE A 183 3.81 -21.61 11.47
N TYR A 184 3.77 -22.66 10.65
CA TYR A 184 4.74 -23.78 10.75
C TYR A 184 5.89 -23.75 9.72
N CYS A 185 5.90 -22.81 8.77
CA CYS A 185 6.97 -22.79 7.77
C CYS A 185 8.25 -22.14 8.34
N THR A 186 9.36 -22.86 8.26
CA THR A 186 10.68 -22.44 8.76
C THR A 186 11.59 -21.87 7.67
N ASP A 187 11.20 -21.98 6.40
CA ASP A 187 12.08 -21.64 5.29
C ASP A 187 12.15 -20.12 5.11
N THR A 188 13.37 -19.60 5.07
CA THR A 188 13.65 -18.19 4.80
C THR A 188 13.52 -17.92 3.31
N ASN A 189 12.77 -16.88 2.94
CA ASN A 189 12.70 -16.36 1.59
C ASN A 189 13.47 -15.04 1.47
N ASP A 190 14.74 -15.14 1.07
CA ASP A 190 15.60 -13.98 0.82
C ASP A 190 15.33 -13.30 -0.53
N VAL A 191 14.44 -13.87 -1.35
CA VAL A 191 14.11 -13.38 -2.68
C VAL A 191 13.05 -12.28 -2.63
N LEU A 192 12.12 -12.32 -1.67
CA LEU A 192 11.06 -11.34 -1.52
C LEU A 192 11.63 -9.94 -1.21
N ARG A 193 11.35 -8.97 -2.08
CA ARG A 193 11.84 -7.58 -1.98
C ARG A 193 10.74 -6.57 -1.70
N SER A 194 9.51 -6.84 -2.08
CA SER A 194 8.37 -5.95 -1.89
C SER A 194 7.19 -6.70 -1.29
N LEU A 195 6.70 -6.20 -0.16
CA LEU A 195 5.50 -6.70 0.48
C LEU A 195 4.58 -5.50 0.75
N ARG A 196 3.45 -5.45 0.07
CA ARG A 196 2.46 -4.39 0.23
C ARG A 196 1.15 -5.00 0.70
N LEU A 197 0.95 -4.99 2.00
CA LEU A 197 -0.28 -5.37 2.66
C LEU A 197 -1.14 -4.11 2.70
N GLY A 198 -2.20 -4.05 1.88
CA GLY A 198 -2.97 -2.82 1.68
C GLY A 198 -3.34 -2.09 2.98
N ALA A 199 -3.50 -0.77 2.94
CA ALA A 199 -3.62 0.11 4.13
C ALA A 199 -4.75 -0.22 5.14
N ARG A 200 -5.65 -1.13 4.79
CA ARG A 200 -6.78 -1.61 5.60
C ARG A 200 -6.57 -3.04 6.13
N ALA A 201 -5.53 -3.73 5.67
CA ALA A 201 -5.18 -5.08 6.07
C ALA A 201 -4.76 -5.04 7.54
N GLN A 202 -5.64 -5.50 8.42
CA GLN A 202 -5.31 -5.63 9.84
C GLN A 202 -4.46 -6.89 10.03
N MET A 203 -3.43 -6.83 10.85
CA MET A 203 -2.58 -7.98 11.11
C MET A 203 -2.20 -7.97 12.58
N ASP A 204 -2.03 -9.13 13.20
CA ASP A 204 -1.46 -9.19 14.52
C ASP A 204 0.07 -9.07 14.48
N SER A 205 0.65 -8.69 15.61
CA SER A 205 2.10 -8.48 15.72
C SER A 205 2.89 -9.74 15.43
N ARG A 206 2.41 -10.91 15.84
CA ARG A 206 3.14 -12.19 15.68
C ARG A 206 3.15 -12.63 14.23
N ALA A 207 2.07 -12.40 13.51
CA ALA A 207 2.00 -12.65 12.08
C ALA A 207 2.96 -11.75 11.29
N LEU A 208 2.97 -10.45 11.59
CA LEU A 208 3.89 -9.54 10.93
C LEU A 208 5.34 -9.90 11.26
N GLU A 209 5.63 -10.20 12.53
CA GLU A 209 6.93 -10.68 12.99
C GLU A 209 7.36 -11.95 12.25
N SER A 210 6.47 -12.93 12.10
CA SER A 210 6.77 -14.15 11.35
C SER A 210 7.00 -13.90 9.86
N ILE A 211 6.27 -12.98 9.25
CA ILE A 211 6.48 -12.65 7.84
C ILE A 211 7.86 -12.01 7.67
N ILE A 212 8.18 -11.05 8.54
CA ILE A 212 9.43 -10.31 8.50
C ILE A 212 10.64 -11.21 8.78
N SER A 213 10.53 -12.13 9.74
CA SER A 213 11.63 -13.05 10.06
C SER A 213 11.99 -13.98 8.89
N ARG A 214 11.04 -14.24 7.98
CA ARG A 214 11.29 -15.01 6.75
C ARG A 214 11.83 -14.17 5.60
N CYS A 215 11.68 -12.84 5.65
CA CYS A 215 11.96 -11.95 4.52
C CYS A 215 13.11 -10.98 4.84
N ALA A 216 14.28 -11.49 5.22
CA ALA A 216 15.42 -10.66 5.61
C ALA A 216 15.86 -9.67 4.51
N GLY A 217 15.65 -10.04 3.24
CA GLY A 217 15.97 -9.23 2.06
C GLY A 217 14.95 -8.15 1.68
N LEU A 218 13.91 -7.90 2.48
CA LEU A 218 12.80 -7.01 2.13
C LEU A 218 13.25 -5.55 2.01
N LYS A 219 12.91 -4.90 0.90
CA LYS A 219 13.25 -3.49 0.60
C LYS A 219 12.07 -2.54 0.75
N ILE A 220 10.86 -3.03 0.49
CA ILE A 220 9.62 -2.25 0.56
C ILE A 220 8.64 -3.00 1.45
N LEU A 221 8.21 -2.35 2.52
CA LEU A 221 7.13 -2.81 3.38
C LEU A 221 6.04 -1.76 3.43
N GLU A 222 4.84 -2.11 2.96
CA GLU A 222 3.62 -1.35 3.23
C GLU A 222 2.67 -2.23 4.03
N ALA A 223 2.20 -1.78 5.19
CA ALA A 223 1.29 -2.53 6.05
C ALA A 223 0.47 -1.58 6.93
N SER A 224 -0.58 -2.10 7.56
CA SER A 224 -1.18 -1.42 8.72
C SER A 224 -0.37 -1.68 9.98
N ILE A 225 -0.51 -0.82 10.98
CA ILE A 225 0.11 -1.05 12.30
C ILE A 225 -0.46 -2.35 12.90
N PRO A 226 0.41 -3.26 13.38
CA PRO A 226 -0.03 -4.55 13.90
C PRO A 226 -0.79 -4.42 15.24
N LEU A 227 -1.71 -5.36 15.52
CA LEU A 227 -2.62 -5.34 16.67
C LEU A 227 -2.68 -6.67 17.44
N ASP A 228 -2.48 -6.66 18.76
CA ASP A 228 -2.47 -7.87 19.61
C ASP A 228 -3.85 -8.32 20.14
N ASP A 229 -4.89 -7.49 20.05
CA ASP A 229 -6.26 -7.80 20.49
C ASP A 229 -7.27 -6.96 19.69
N ILE A 230 -7.82 -7.56 18.63
CA ILE A 230 -8.72 -6.88 17.69
C ILE A 230 -10.16 -7.13 18.09
N LYS A 231 -10.81 -6.14 18.70
CA LYS A 231 -12.26 -6.14 18.92
C LYS A 231 -12.96 -5.45 17.74
N PRO A 232 -14.01 -6.05 17.15
CA PRO A 232 -14.80 -5.36 16.14
C PRO A 232 -15.42 -4.09 16.75
N PHE A 233 -15.34 -2.98 16.02
CA PHE A 233 -15.95 -1.73 16.48
C PHE A 233 -17.48 -1.78 16.30
N PRO A 234 -18.27 -1.33 17.28
CA PRO A 234 -19.74 -1.43 17.20
C PRO A 234 -20.35 -0.60 16.06
N PHE A 235 -19.67 0.43 15.55
CA PHE A 235 -20.21 1.36 14.54
C PHE A 235 -19.86 1.02 13.09
N GLY A 236 -19.34 -0.18 12.81
CA GLY A 236 -19.20 -0.68 11.44
C GLY A 236 -18.08 -1.70 11.24
N PRO A 237 -18.19 -2.57 10.22
CA PRO A 237 -17.30 -3.72 10.03
C PRO A 237 -15.85 -3.35 9.71
N SER A 238 -15.56 -2.07 9.42
CA SER A 238 -14.26 -1.63 8.95
C SER A 238 -13.42 -0.87 9.97
N TRP A 239 -14.02 -0.34 11.03
CA TRP A 239 -13.30 0.36 12.09
C TRP A 239 -12.89 -0.59 13.19
N ARG A 240 -11.78 -0.29 13.86
CA ARG A 240 -11.28 -1.07 14.98
C ARG A 240 -11.02 -0.15 16.16
N TYR A 241 -11.53 -0.55 17.32
CA TYR A 241 -11.16 0.07 18.58
C TYR A 241 -10.18 -0.81 19.30
N ILE A 242 -9.08 -0.20 19.71
CA ILE A 242 -7.94 -0.88 20.27
C ILE A 242 -7.90 -0.48 21.74
N SER A 243 -8.26 -1.44 22.60
CA SER A 243 -8.50 -1.19 24.03
C SER A 243 -7.23 -0.93 24.85
N TYR A 244 -6.06 -1.10 24.26
CA TYR A 244 -4.77 -0.84 24.89
C TYR A 244 -4.11 0.40 24.25
N PRO A 245 -3.22 1.09 24.99
CA PRO A 245 -2.50 2.24 24.45
C PRO A 245 -1.54 1.80 23.33
N MET A 246 -1.37 2.68 22.34
CA MET A 246 -0.36 2.49 21.30
C MET A 246 1.04 2.46 21.92
N SER A 247 1.85 1.48 21.50
CA SER A 247 3.21 1.26 21.98
C SER A 247 4.17 1.06 20.80
N PRO A 248 4.75 2.15 20.27
CA PRO A 248 5.70 2.09 19.17
C PRO A 248 6.90 1.13 19.33
N PRO A 249 7.48 0.89 20.52
CA PRO A 249 8.58 -0.05 20.71
C PRO A 249 8.27 -1.48 20.26
N LYS A 250 7.01 -1.92 20.37
CA LYS A 250 6.58 -3.24 19.84
C LYS A 250 6.73 -3.32 18.33
N ILE A 251 6.43 -2.22 17.63
CA ILE A 251 6.62 -2.13 16.18
C ILE A 251 8.12 -2.14 15.87
N SER A 252 8.93 -1.43 16.66
CA SER A 252 10.38 -1.39 16.52
C SER A 252 11.01 -2.79 16.58
N SER A 253 10.64 -3.61 17.56
CA SER A 253 11.19 -4.97 17.70
C SER A 253 10.85 -5.84 16.49
N ILE A 254 9.62 -5.72 15.97
CA ILE A 254 9.17 -6.46 14.78
C ILE A 254 9.95 -6.05 13.53
N LEU A 255 10.25 -4.76 13.36
CA LEU A 255 10.92 -4.23 12.17
C LEU A 255 12.46 -4.33 12.23
N THR A 256 13.04 -4.53 13.42
CA THR A 256 14.50 -4.55 13.64
C THR A 256 15.27 -5.45 12.66
N PRO A 257 14.78 -6.66 12.28
CA PRO A 257 15.45 -7.50 11.28
C PRO A 257 15.67 -6.84 9.91
N LEU A 258 14.86 -5.82 9.57
CA LEU A 258 14.89 -5.14 8.27
C LEU A 258 15.72 -3.84 8.28
N SER A 259 16.32 -3.48 9.42
CA SER A 259 17.10 -2.24 9.61
C SER A 259 18.19 -2.01 8.55
N ARG A 260 18.72 -3.08 7.96
CA ARG A 260 19.81 -3.00 6.96
C ARG A 260 19.34 -3.09 5.50
N THR A 261 18.07 -3.41 5.26
CA THR A 261 17.57 -3.74 3.91
C THR A 261 16.42 -2.86 3.47
N LEU A 262 15.63 -2.36 4.41
CA LEU A 262 14.44 -1.59 4.13
C LEU A 262 14.78 -0.20 3.57
N THR A 263 14.26 0.08 2.37
CA THR A 263 14.41 1.36 1.67
C THR A 263 13.15 2.20 1.71
N ARG A 264 11.99 1.56 1.87
CA ARG A 264 10.69 2.20 2.00
C ARG A 264 9.83 1.52 3.04
N LEU A 265 9.30 2.30 3.98
CA LEU A 265 8.41 1.86 5.03
C LEU A 265 7.11 2.66 4.96
N ARG A 266 5.98 1.97 4.85
CA ARG A 266 4.65 2.55 4.98
C ARG A 266 3.87 1.84 6.08
N LEU A 267 3.53 2.56 7.16
CA LEU A 267 2.70 2.06 8.25
C LEU A 267 1.43 2.90 8.38
N SER A 268 0.30 2.29 8.01
CA SER A 268 -1.02 2.90 8.04
C SER A 268 -1.71 2.68 9.39
N GLY A 269 -2.33 3.74 9.91
CA GLY A 269 -3.32 3.68 11.00
C GLY A 269 -4.76 3.82 10.53
N GLU A 270 -5.03 3.66 9.22
CA GLU A 270 -6.36 3.88 8.64
C GLU A 270 -7.40 3.00 9.35
N ARG A 271 -8.50 3.63 9.81
CA ARG A 271 -9.61 2.98 10.54
C ARG A 271 -9.26 2.34 11.89
N GLN A 272 -8.10 2.68 12.46
CA GLN A 272 -7.71 2.26 13.81
C GLN A 272 -7.93 3.39 14.82
N ILE A 273 -8.70 3.10 15.88
CA ILE A 273 -8.93 4.01 17.01
C ILE A 273 -8.31 3.40 18.27
N TRP A 274 -7.15 3.91 18.65
CA TRP A 274 -6.44 3.63 19.89
C TRP A 274 -7.11 4.31 21.09
N TYR A 275 -7.25 3.58 22.19
CA TYR A 275 -7.72 4.10 23.47
C TYR A 275 -6.81 5.20 24.04
N GLY A 276 -5.51 5.08 23.79
CA GLY A 276 -4.52 6.03 24.27
C GLY A 276 -3.15 5.77 23.65
N HIS A 277 -2.12 6.33 24.29
CA HIS A 277 -0.74 6.26 23.85
C HIS A 277 0.16 6.13 25.09
N ASP A 278 1.17 5.26 25.06
CA ASP A 278 2.04 5.00 26.23
C ASP A 278 3.14 6.05 26.44
N GLY A 279 3.35 6.91 25.44
CA GLY A 279 4.28 8.04 25.48
C GLY A 279 5.63 7.78 24.82
N THR A 280 5.89 6.54 24.47
CA THR A 280 7.12 6.13 23.79
C THR A 280 7.11 6.55 22.32
N LYS A 281 8.22 6.38 21.60
CA LYS A 281 8.33 6.78 20.20
C LYS A 281 9.00 5.65 19.41
N LEU A 282 8.65 5.51 18.13
CA LEU A 282 9.26 4.55 17.23
C LEU A 282 10.68 5.02 16.89
N ASP A 283 11.69 4.21 17.21
CA ASP A 283 13.07 4.49 16.85
C ASP A 283 13.43 3.80 15.53
N LEU A 284 13.67 4.59 14.50
CA LEU A 284 14.11 4.17 13.17
C LEU A 284 15.55 4.61 12.87
N SER A 285 16.29 5.11 13.86
CA SER A 285 17.66 5.64 13.67
C SER A 285 18.64 4.60 13.12
N THR A 286 18.38 3.31 13.38
CA THR A 286 19.20 2.19 12.91
C THR A 286 18.91 1.77 11.45
N PHE A 287 17.88 2.35 10.80
CA PHE A 287 17.46 1.97 9.45
C PHE A 287 18.28 2.71 8.39
N VAL A 288 19.52 2.29 8.19
CA VAL A 288 20.54 3.02 7.41
C VAL A 288 20.25 3.20 5.92
N LEU A 289 19.33 2.41 5.35
CA LEU A 289 18.93 2.50 3.94
C LEU A 289 17.53 3.09 3.73
N LEU A 290 16.82 3.48 4.79
CA LEU A 290 15.44 3.93 4.68
C LEU A 290 15.40 5.34 4.07
N GLU A 291 14.86 5.44 2.86
CA GLU A 291 14.80 6.69 2.09
C GLU A 291 13.38 7.30 2.06
N ASP A 292 12.34 6.46 2.05
CA ASP A 292 10.93 6.87 1.97
C ASP A 292 10.14 6.32 3.18
N LEU A 293 9.75 7.21 4.09
CA LEU A 293 8.98 6.88 5.28
C LEU A 293 7.58 7.51 5.20
N GLU A 294 6.55 6.68 5.18
CA GLU A 294 5.17 7.08 5.32
C GLU A 294 4.56 6.42 6.55
N ILE A 295 4.21 7.19 7.57
CA ILE A 295 3.87 6.61 8.87
C ILE A 295 2.75 7.36 9.56
N PHE A 296 1.93 6.60 10.28
CA PHE A 296 0.98 7.17 11.20
C PHE A 296 1.68 8.02 12.27
N SER A 297 1.26 9.28 12.40
CA SER A 297 1.91 10.28 13.26
C SER A 297 2.10 9.80 14.70
N LEU A 298 1.14 9.06 15.27
CA LEU A 298 1.24 8.52 16.63
C LEU A 298 2.46 7.60 16.83
N CYS A 299 3.05 7.01 15.78
CA CYS A 299 4.29 6.26 15.93
C CYS A 299 5.48 7.13 16.36
N LEU A 300 5.50 8.41 15.99
CA LEU A 300 6.64 9.31 16.20
C LEU A 300 6.32 10.46 17.16
N LEU A 301 5.05 10.89 17.16
CA LEU A 301 4.54 12.05 17.86
C LEU A 301 3.42 11.58 18.81
N PRO A 302 3.75 11.23 20.07
CA PRO A 302 2.74 10.91 21.06
C PRO A 302 1.80 12.11 21.25
N PRO A 303 0.50 11.90 21.56
CA PRO A 303 -0.43 12.99 21.80
C PRO A 303 0.11 13.91 22.89
N THR A 304 0.10 15.22 22.65
CA THR A 304 0.58 16.20 23.63
C THR A 304 -0.26 16.14 24.91
N GLY A 305 0.36 15.71 26.00
CA GLY A 305 -0.18 15.67 27.35
C GLY A 305 0.89 16.09 28.36
N LYS A 306 0.54 16.16 29.65
CA LYS A 306 1.42 16.67 30.74
C LYS A 306 2.81 16.04 30.77
N ASP A 307 2.92 14.80 30.30
CA ASP A 307 4.11 13.98 30.49
C ASP A 307 4.88 13.71 29.17
N PHE A 308 4.41 14.21 28.02
CA PHE A 308 4.99 13.88 26.72
C PHE A 308 5.54 15.12 26.00
N ALA A 309 6.86 15.28 26.06
CA ALA A 309 7.58 16.25 25.28
C ALA A 309 7.58 15.88 23.78
N PRO A 310 7.15 16.76 22.86
CA PRO A 310 7.21 16.48 21.42
C PRO A 310 8.66 16.39 20.90
N HIS A 311 9.62 16.89 21.68
CA HIS A 311 11.04 16.97 21.37
C HIS A 311 11.74 15.65 21.03
N GLY A 312 12.84 15.75 20.28
CA GLY A 312 13.77 14.67 19.99
C GLY A 312 13.36 13.76 18.83
N MET A 313 12.31 14.09 18.06
CA MET A 313 11.88 13.29 16.91
C MET A 313 13.02 13.12 15.88
N TYR A 314 13.82 14.17 15.67
CA TYR A 314 14.95 14.13 14.73
C TYR A 314 16.03 13.09 15.12
N LYS A 315 16.08 12.62 16.37
CA LYS A 315 17.04 11.59 16.79
C LYS A 315 16.57 10.18 16.42
N LEU A 316 15.28 10.02 16.13
CA LEU A 316 14.62 8.74 15.88
C LEU A 316 14.50 8.42 14.40
N LEU A 317 14.86 9.35 13.51
CA LEU A 317 14.79 9.15 12.07
C LEU A 317 16.19 8.84 11.51
N PRO A 318 16.29 8.02 10.46
CA PRO A 318 17.57 7.70 9.84
C PRO A 318 18.08 8.85 8.96
N GLN A 319 19.41 8.98 8.85
CA GLN A 319 20.05 10.03 8.05
C GLN A 319 19.84 9.88 6.54
N SER A 320 19.54 8.66 6.07
CA SER A 320 19.27 8.33 4.66
C SER A 320 17.95 8.88 4.14
N LEU A 321 17.11 9.43 5.01
CA LEU A 321 15.73 9.80 4.68
C LEU A 321 15.68 10.92 3.62
N LYS A 322 14.96 10.65 2.53
CA LYS A 322 14.69 11.59 1.43
C LYS A 322 13.27 12.13 1.47
N LYS A 323 12.32 11.31 1.92
CA LYS A 323 10.90 11.63 2.01
C LYS A 323 10.32 11.20 3.34
N LEU A 324 9.66 12.12 4.02
CA LEU A 324 8.89 11.89 5.24
C LEU A 324 7.42 12.23 4.99
N HIS A 325 6.51 11.31 5.29
CA HIS A 325 5.08 11.51 5.16
C HIS A 325 4.40 11.09 6.47
N LEU A 326 3.81 12.06 7.18
CA LEU A 326 3.14 11.84 8.46
C LEU A 326 1.63 11.93 8.28
N HIS A 327 0.93 10.85 8.68
CA HIS A 327 -0.53 10.78 8.67
C HIS A 327 -1.10 11.16 10.03
N PHE A 328 -1.83 12.26 10.10
CA PHE A 328 -2.52 12.72 11.29
C PHE A 328 -3.98 12.28 11.27
N THR A 329 -4.44 11.72 12.38
CA THR A 329 -5.87 11.52 12.63
C THR A 329 -6.40 12.66 13.49
N PHE A 330 -7.52 13.23 13.06
CA PHE A 330 -8.14 14.40 13.68
C PHE A 330 -8.43 14.21 15.18
N ASN A 331 -8.79 12.99 15.59
CA ASN A 331 -9.22 12.72 16.96
C ASN A 331 -8.10 12.31 17.91
N GLN A 332 -6.93 11.88 17.42
CA GLN A 332 -5.90 11.29 18.27
C GLN A 332 -4.63 12.11 18.33
N SER A 333 -4.24 12.75 17.23
CA SER A 333 -2.94 13.43 17.22
C SER A 333 -2.92 14.70 18.08
N LYS A 334 -4.04 15.42 18.25
CA LYS A 334 -4.15 16.72 18.96
C LYS A 334 -3.12 17.80 18.55
N VAL A 335 -2.16 17.51 17.67
CA VAL A 335 -1.10 18.43 17.21
C VAL A 335 -1.70 19.66 16.52
N PHE A 336 -2.82 19.49 15.83
CA PHE A 336 -3.52 20.57 15.13
C PHE A 336 -4.84 20.97 15.78
N TRP A 337 -5.07 20.60 17.05
CA TRP A 337 -6.27 21.01 17.75
C TRP A 337 -6.15 22.47 18.19
N TYR A 338 -6.80 23.36 17.46
CA TYR A 338 -7.05 24.71 17.91
C TYR A 338 -8.31 24.69 18.80
N PRO A 339 -8.25 25.15 20.05
CA PRO A 339 -9.45 25.30 20.87
C PRO A 339 -10.33 26.36 20.20
N HIS A 340 -11.33 25.91 19.43
CA HIS A 340 -12.28 26.79 18.75
C HIS A 340 -13.24 27.47 19.73
N ASP A 341 -13.33 26.96 20.96
CA ASP A 341 -14.12 27.54 22.04
C ASP A 341 -13.20 28.14 23.10
N SER A 342 -13.00 29.46 22.99
CA SER A 342 -12.41 30.30 24.03
C SER A 342 -13.23 30.33 25.35
N SER A 343 -14.36 29.62 25.40
CA SER A 343 -15.25 29.52 26.55
C SER A 343 -14.96 28.30 27.45
N ALA A 344 -14.26 27.27 26.94
CA ALA A 344 -13.79 26.16 27.75
C ALA A 344 -12.52 26.58 28.48
N THR A 345 -12.69 27.15 29.69
CA THR A 345 -11.58 27.56 30.56
C THR A 345 -10.52 26.46 30.64
N PRO A 346 -9.24 26.77 30.37
CA PRO A 346 -8.12 25.83 30.33
C PRO A 346 -7.70 25.39 31.75
N ASN A 347 -8.65 24.94 32.57
CA ASN A 347 -8.37 24.38 33.89
C ASN A 347 -7.70 22.99 33.80
N GLY A 348 -7.45 22.48 32.59
CA GLY A 348 -6.54 21.37 32.32
C GLY A 348 -5.09 21.87 32.22
N THR A 349 -4.40 21.97 33.35
CA THR A 349 -3.05 22.51 33.58
C THR A 349 -1.89 21.78 32.87
N GLY A 350 -1.95 21.49 31.56
CA GLY A 350 -1.01 20.55 30.98
C GLY A 350 -0.82 20.47 29.47
N GLN A 351 -1.30 21.44 28.69
CA GLN A 351 -0.93 21.48 27.28
C GLN A 351 0.51 21.97 27.15
N SER A 352 1.31 21.27 26.33
CA SER A 352 2.61 21.78 25.89
C SER A 352 2.41 23.17 25.32
N LYS A 353 3.25 24.13 25.72
CA LYS A 353 3.18 25.50 25.21
C LYS A 353 3.45 25.59 23.70
N ASP A 354 4.07 24.56 23.13
CA ASP A 354 4.37 24.49 21.70
C ASP A 354 4.18 23.04 21.19
N PRO A 355 3.04 22.73 20.55
CA PRO A 355 2.80 21.41 19.94
C PRO A 355 3.56 21.21 18.62
N LEU A 356 4.14 22.28 18.05
CA LEU A 356 4.83 22.26 16.75
C LEU A 356 6.35 22.33 16.88
N CYS A 357 6.90 22.36 18.09
CA CYS A 357 8.35 22.44 18.34
C CYS A 357 9.16 21.35 17.61
N TRP A 358 8.55 20.19 17.33
CA TRP A 358 9.18 19.10 16.57
C TRP A 358 9.48 19.49 15.10
N ILE A 359 8.68 20.38 14.50
CA ILE A 359 8.91 20.91 13.15
C ILE A 359 10.15 21.79 13.18
N THR A 360 10.22 22.70 14.16
CA THR A 360 11.35 23.59 14.39
C THR A 360 12.65 22.78 14.59
N GLU A 361 12.62 21.75 15.44
CA GLU A 361 13.74 20.83 15.60
C GLU A 361 14.15 20.13 14.30
N LEU A 362 13.19 19.67 13.51
CA LEU A 362 13.46 19.00 12.24
C LEU A 362 14.16 19.95 11.26
N VAL A 363 13.72 21.21 11.19
CA VAL A 363 14.31 22.25 10.34
C VAL A 363 15.73 22.58 10.78
N GLU A 364 15.94 22.84 12.08
CA GLU A 364 17.24 23.17 12.66
C GLU A 364 18.26 22.04 12.46
N ASN A 365 17.82 20.80 12.61
CA ASN A 365 18.71 19.63 12.51
C ASN A 365 18.82 19.09 11.08
N LYS A 366 18.00 19.56 10.12
CA LYS A 366 18.02 19.07 8.72
C LYS A 366 19.42 19.06 8.10
N PRO A 367 20.22 20.16 8.13
CA PRO A 367 21.51 20.18 7.45
C PRO A 367 22.49 19.14 7.98
N LYS A 368 22.43 18.83 9.28
CA LYS A 368 23.34 17.92 9.97
C LYS A 368 22.85 16.48 9.96
N CYS A 369 21.57 16.27 10.25
CA CYS A 369 20.99 14.95 10.47
C CYS A 369 20.30 14.39 9.22
N PHE A 370 19.78 15.23 8.33
CA PHE A 370 19.01 14.80 7.16
C PHE A 370 19.39 15.56 5.88
N PRO A 371 20.67 15.52 5.47
CA PRO A 371 21.14 16.28 4.31
C PRO A 371 20.40 15.88 3.02
N SER A 372 19.89 14.65 2.96
CA SER A 372 19.17 14.10 1.80
C SER A 372 17.66 14.35 1.82
N LEU A 373 17.10 14.93 2.90
CA LEU A 373 15.65 15.11 3.05
C LEU A 373 15.15 16.22 2.12
N GLN A 374 14.35 15.82 1.14
CA GLN A 374 13.81 16.69 0.10
C GLN A 374 12.36 17.06 0.38
N THR A 375 11.56 16.11 0.86
CA THR A 375 10.11 16.26 0.97
C THR A 375 9.62 15.85 2.34
N VAL A 376 8.82 16.72 2.96
CA VAL A 376 8.01 16.39 4.13
C VAL A 376 6.54 16.60 3.75
N ILE A 377 5.67 15.64 4.06
CA ILE A 377 4.24 15.71 3.78
C ILE A 377 3.53 15.50 5.10
N LEU A 378 2.64 16.42 5.46
CA LEU A 378 1.78 16.30 6.63
C LEU A 378 0.36 16.13 6.10
N ASP A 379 -0.16 14.91 6.17
CA ASP A 379 -1.49 14.62 5.68
C ASP A 379 -2.45 14.50 6.85
N ASN A 380 -3.61 15.14 6.72
CA ASN A 380 -4.70 15.02 7.67
C ASN A 380 -5.83 14.24 7.01
N THR A 381 -5.52 13.05 6.48
CA THR A 381 -6.52 12.05 6.10
C THR A 381 -7.02 11.34 7.36
N GLY A 382 -7.57 12.10 8.30
CA GLY A 382 -8.43 11.54 9.32
C GLY A 382 -9.62 10.89 8.63
N PRO A 383 -9.92 9.60 8.88
CA PRO A 383 -11.15 9.03 8.38
C PRO A 383 -12.32 9.84 8.92
N ILE A 384 -13.19 10.31 8.02
CA ILE A 384 -14.41 11.05 8.37
C ILE A 384 -15.12 10.22 9.44
N THR A 385 -15.14 10.73 10.68
CA THR A 385 -15.88 10.06 11.73
C THR A 385 -17.31 9.90 11.25
N PRO A 386 -17.96 8.75 11.46
CA PRO A 386 -19.34 8.54 11.01
C PRO A 386 -20.35 9.56 11.59
N MET A 387 -19.95 10.37 12.56
CA MET A 387 -20.77 11.39 13.22
C MET A 387 -20.41 12.85 12.88
N GLY A 388 -19.49 13.10 11.93
CA GLY A 388 -19.10 14.47 11.56
C GLY A 388 -19.29 14.75 10.06
N PRO A 389 -19.58 16.01 9.65
CA PRO A 389 -19.64 16.38 8.24
C PRO A 389 -18.30 16.10 7.55
N SER A 390 -18.35 15.60 6.32
CA SER A 390 -17.16 15.34 5.49
C SER A 390 -16.49 16.67 5.10
N CYS A 391 -15.44 17.09 5.82
CA CYS A 391 -14.54 18.12 5.29
C CYS A 391 -13.48 17.39 4.42
N ASN A 392 -13.46 17.64 3.12
CA ASN A 392 -12.46 17.10 2.18
C ASN A 392 -11.10 17.74 2.47
N SER A 393 -10.32 17.20 3.40
CA SER A 393 -8.99 17.71 3.70
C SER A 393 -8.04 17.47 2.53
N HIS A 394 -7.27 18.49 2.18
CA HIS A 394 -6.16 18.38 1.25
C HIS A 394 -4.85 18.24 2.04
N PRO A 395 -3.89 17.42 1.59
CA PRO A 395 -2.61 17.27 2.26
C PRO A 395 -1.81 18.57 2.31
N LEU A 396 -1.06 18.78 3.39
CA LEU A 396 -0.11 19.88 3.55
C LEU A 396 1.27 19.40 3.07
N TYR A 397 1.81 20.08 2.06
CA TYR A 397 3.14 19.78 1.51
C TYR A 397 4.18 20.76 2.06
N LEU A 398 5.32 20.23 2.51
CA LEU A 398 6.52 20.94 2.95
C LEU A 398 7.70 20.55 2.04
N HIS A 399 8.08 21.42 1.10
CA HIS A 399 9.29 21.22 0.29
C HIS A 399 10.51 21.85 0.95
N LEU A 400 11.56 21.09 1.28
CA LEU A 400 12.73 21.65 1.99
C LEU A 400 13.88 21.96 1.01
N ARG A 401 14.13 23.22 0.66
CA ARG A 401 15.32 23.61 -0.13
C ARG A 401 16.62 23.55 0.71
N PRO A 402 17.82 23.40 0.09
CA PRO A 402 19.11 23.43 0.81
C PRO A 402 19.66 24.85 1.04
N GLY A 403 20.21 25.10 2.24
CA GLY A 403 21.06 26.24 2.63
C GLY A 403 20.34 27.52 3.04
N ILE A 404 20.35 27.85 4.35
CA ILE A 404 20.19 29.18 5.00
C ILE A 404 20.27 29.00 6.54
N GLU A 405 20.88 29.96 7.27
CA GLU A 405 20.95 30.06 8.74
C GLU A 405 19.77 30.90 9.31
N LEU A 406 19.30 30.61 10.54
CA LEU A 406 18.12 31.25 11.17
C LEU A 406 18.40 31.64 12.63
N ASP A 407 17.91 32.83 13.05
CA ASP A 407 18.03 33.46 14.38
C ASP A 407 16.63 33.87 14.93
N TRP A 408 16.33 33.72 16.24
CA TRP A 408 14.96 33.40 16.75
C TRP A 408 14.31 34.35 17.80
N ALA A 409 12.96 34.48 17.76
CA ALA A 409 11.99 34.73 18.88
C ALA A 409 10.50 34.64 18.40
N TRP A 410 9.55 34.08 19.19
CA TRP A 410 8.15 33.73 18.79
C TRP A 410 7.04 34.46 19.59
N ASP A 411 5.91 34.78 18.92
CA ASP A 411 4.61 35.21 19.49
C ASP A 411 3.44 35.02 18.47
N ASP A 412 2.30 34.51 18.98
CA ASP A 412 1.18 33.81 18.30
C ASP A 412 0.48 34.44 17.06
N ILE A 413 -0.15 33.57 16.25
CA ILE A 413 -0.90 33.78 14.97
C ILE A 413 -0.07 34.34 13.81
N HIS A 414 0.90 35.22 14.08
CA HIS A 414 1.94 35.57 13.12
C HIS A 414 2.87 34.40 12.79
N ASP A 415 2.83 33.32 13.57
CA ASP A 415 3.72 32.18 13.52
C ASP A 415 3.52 31.25 12.31
N MET A 416 2.30 31.09 11.80
CA MET A 416 2.09 30.37 10.53
C MET A 416 2.46 31.22 9.29
N GLN A 417 2.25 32.53 9.37
CA GLN A 417 2.72 33.47 8.33
C GLN A 417 4.24 33.65 8.37
N ARG A 418 4.87 33.52 9.55
CA ARG A 418 6.33 33.51 9.73
C ARG A 418 6.94 32.19 9.33
N LEU A 419 6.33 31.03 9.56
CA LEU A 419 6.75 29.75 8.93
C LEU A 419 6.86 29.90 7.40
N TYR A 420 5.93 30.66 6.80
CA TYR A 420 5.94 31.05 5.39
C TYR A 420 7.09 31.98 4.98
N GLN A 421 7.58 32.83 5.88
CA GLN A 421 8.68 33.77 5.64
C GLN A 421 10.06 33.24 6.04
N LEU A 422 10.11 32.33 7.02
CA LEU A 422 11.32 31.83 7.69
C LEU A 422 11.95 30.64 6.98
N THR A 423 11.30 30.11 5.95
CA THR A 423 11.77 28.89 5.32
C THR A 423 11.63 28.99 3.81
N SER A 424 12.62 28.50 3.08
CA SER A 424 12.52 28.29 1.63
C SER A 424 11.61 27.09 1.33
N ILE A 425 10.43 27.07 1.96
CA ILE A 425 9.46 25.99 1.95
C ILE A 425 8.23 26.49 1.21
N SER A 426 7.89 25.82 0.11
CA SER A 426 6.54 25.91 -0.42
C SER A 426 5.63 25.12 0.51
N LEU A 427 5.02 25.84 1.43
CA LEU A 427 3.95 25.39 2.31
C LEU A 427 2.63 25.50 1.56
N VAL A 428 2.17 24.42 0.92
CA VAL A 428 0.86 24.43 0.25
C VAL A 428 -0.20 24.13 1.31
N PHE A 429 -0.72 25.18 1.95
CA PHE A 429 -1.90 25.05 2.82
C PHE A 429 -3.16 25.12 1.97
N ASN A 430 -3.91 24.02 1.97
CA ASN A 430 -5.30 24.04 1.56
C ASN A 430 -6.15 23.99 2.83
N VAL A 431 -6.47 25.17 3.37
CA VAL A 431 -7.38 25.28 4.50
C VAL A 431 -8.81 25.04 4.00
N CYS A 432 -9.41 23.93 4.40
CA CYS A 432 -10.86 23.76 4.25
C CYS A 432 -11.57 24.78 5.14
N LYS A 433 -12.09 25.85 4.55
CA LYS A 433 -13.07 26.70 5.23
C LYS A 433 -14.40 25.94 5.27
N CYS A 434 -14.63 25.17 6.32
CA CYS A 434 -15.97 24.67 6.61
C CYS A 434 -16.79 25.89 7.09
N LYS A 435 -17.58 26.49 6.18
CA LYS A 435 -18.49 27.61 6.48
C LYS A 435 -19.62 27.06 7.36
N GLU A 436 -19.75 27.55 8.58
CA GLU A 436 -20.97 27.35 9.36
C GLU A 436 -22.14 28.00 8.62
N SER A 437 -22.99 27.17 8.03
CA SER A 437 -24.30 27.58 7.55
C SER A 437 -25.20 27.75 8.77
N THR A 438 -25.54 29.00 9.10
CA THR A 438 -26.55 29.35 10.12
C THR A 438 -27.96 28.90 9.76
N ARG A 439 -28.14 28.12 8.68
CA ARG A 439 -29.44 27.61 8.22
C ARG A 439 -29.35 26.15 7.76
N GLY A 440 -29.02 25.22 8.66
CA GLY A 440 -29.46 23.80 8.59
C GLY A 440 -29.30 23.02 7.28
N LYS A 441 -28.46 23.47 6.35
CA LYS A 441 -28.11 22.82 5.08
C LYS A 441 -26.65 23.11 4.79
N THR A 442 -25.86 22.05 4.77
CA THR A 442 -24.47 22.01 4.36
C THR A 442 -24.43 21.71 2.88
N ASP A 443 -24.21 22.73 2.04
CA ASP A 443 -23.75 22.54 0.68
C ASP A 443 -22.21 22.57 0.69
N CYS A 444 -21.56 21.55 0.13
CA CYS A 444 -20.10 21.49 -0.01
C CYS A 444 -19.68 22.21 -1.32
N LEU A 445 -18.75 23.17 -1.22
CA LEU A 445 -17.99 23.72 -2.35
C LEU A 445 -16.59 23.10 -2.38
#